data_AF-A0A7S1CM13-F1
#
_entry.id   AF-A0A7S1CM13-F1
#
_cell.length_a   1.000
_cell.length_b   1.000
_cell.length_c   1.000
_cell.angle_alpha   90.00
_cell.angle_beta   90.00
_cell.angle_gamma   90.00
#
_symmetry.space_group_name_H-M   'P 1'
#
loop_
_entity.id
_entity.type
_entity.pdbx_description
1 polymer ?
#
loop_
_entity_poly.entity_id
_entity_poly.type
_entity_poly.pdbx_seq_one_letter_code
_entity_poly.pdbx_strand_id
1 'polypeptide(L)'
;YRDSKLTRLLQNSLGGNSYTALLATIHPRQYDYEECLSTLQFANRCRNVRNQPRVNYLDSSAADKDRRIKRLMQEVADLKRAMYTLQSTSAARMQRILSELGIEGEMLPDGSFRTADGKVVQLGAGGDGLLGADGLLDDGYGGGGGGG
;
A
#
# COMPACT_ATOMS: atom_id res chain seq x y z
N TYR A 1 -1.85 -26.26 8.12
CA TYR A 1 -1.19 -26.25 6.79
C TYR A 1 0.29 -26.65 6.81
N ARG A 2 0.93 -26.89 7.97
CA ARG A 2 2.37 -27.21 8.03
C ARG A 2 2.67 -28.68 8.29
N ASP A 3 1.67 -29.44 8.70
CA ASP A 3 1.84 -30.84 9.09
C ASP A 3 2.02 -31.77 7.87
N SER A 4 1.62 -31.33 6.67
CA SER A 4 1.85 -32.10 5.44
C SER A 4 2.05 -31.22 4.20
N LYS A 5 2.80 -31.74 3.21
CA LYS A 5 2.99 -31.10 1.91
C LYS A 5 1.65 -30.84 1.20
N LEU A 6 0.70 -31.77 1.31
CA LEU A 6 -0.63 -31.64 0.71
C LEU A 6 -1.43 -30.48 1.33
N THR A 7 -1.47 -30.37 2.66
CA THR A 7 -2.19 -29.26 3.32
C THR A 7 -1.52 -27.90 3.10
N ARG A 8 -0.24 -27.89 2.75
CA ARG A 8 0.48 -26.67 2.34
C ARG A 8 0.08 -26.22 0.94
N LEU A 9 -0.06 -27.14 0.00
CA LEU A 9 -0.55 -26.82 -1.36
C LEU A 9 -2.02 -26.36 -1.33
N LEU A 10 -2.84 -26.96 -0.46
CA LEU A 10 -4.26 -26.63 -0.32
C LEU A 10 -4.54 -25.42 0.60
N GLN A 11 -3.50 -24.72 1.07
CA GLN A 11 -3.66 -23.60 2.00
C GLN A 11 -4.61 -22.51 1.45
N ASN A 12 -4.53 -22.22 0.15
CA ASN A 12 -5.42 -21.23 -0.48
C ASN A 12 -6.85 -21.75 -0.66
N SER A 13 -7.03 -23.08 -0.79
CA SER A 13 -8.32 -23.72 -1.02
C SER A 13 -9.12 -23.94 0.27
N LEU A 14 -8.47 -23.99 1.43
CA LEU A 14 -9.11 -24.22 2.73
C LEU A 14 -9.03 -22.96 3.59
N GLY A 15 -9.82 -21.93 3.27
CA GLY A 15 -9.88 -20.67 4.02
C GLY A 15 -9.06 -19.53 3.43
N GLY A 16 -8.61 -19.65 2.19
CA GLY A 16 -7.87 -18.61 1.47
C GLY A 16 -8.65 -18.00 0.30
N ASN A 17 -7.89 -17.51 -0.69
CA ASN A 17 -8.43 -16.96 -1.92
C ASN A 17 -8.61 -18.06 -2.98
N SER A 18 -9.72 -18.78 -2.91
CA SER A 18 -10.10 -19.78 -3.90
C SER A 18 -11.60 -20.11 -3.82
N TYR A 19 -12.21 -20.40 -4.96
CA TYR A 19 -13.49 -21.11 -4.99
C TYR A 19 -13.21 -22.61 -4.86
N THR A 20 -13.68 -23.22 -3.79
CA THR A 20 -13.36 -24.62 -3.48
C THR A 20 -14.63 -25.42 -3.29
N ALA A 21 -14.69 -26.57 -3.98
CA ALA A 21 -15.72 -27.57 -3.82
C ALA A 21 -15.06 -28.89 -3.39
N LEU A 22 -15.74 -29.63 -2.52
CA LEU A 22 -15.33 -30.97 -2.09
C LEU A 22 -16.31 -31.99 -2.65
N LEU A 23 -15.81 -32.98 -3.38
CA LEU A 23 -16.59 -34.13 -3.82
C LEU A 23 -16.27 -35.32 -2.90
N ALA A 24 -17.26 -35.76 -2.13
CA ALA A 24 -17.17 -36.95 -1.31
C ALA A 24 -17.70 -38.16 -2.10
N THR A 25 -16.86 -39.17 -2.31
CA THR A 25 -17.26 -40.42 -2.96
C THR A 25 -17.50 -41.49 -1.90
N ILE A 26 -18.64 -42.17 -1.98
CA ILE A 26 -19.07 -43.19 -1.00
C ILE A 26 -19.62 -44.42 -1.73
N HIS A 27 -19.58 -45.57 -1.06
CA HIS A 27 -20.12 -46.83 -1.57
C HIS A 27 -21.29 -47.30 -0.70
N PRO A 28 -22.43 -47.71 -1.28
CA PRO A 28 -23.64 -48.05 -0.52
C PRO A 28 -23.60 -49.46 0.10
N ARG A 29 -22.42 -49.98 0.47
CA ARG A 29 -22.26 -51.33 1.03
C ARG A 29 -22.26 -51.28 2.55
N GLN A 30 -22.90 -52.27 3.19
CA GLN A 30 -23.00 -52.33 4.65
C GLN A 30 -21.64 -52.46 5.34
N TYR A 31 -20.68 -53.16 4.72
CA TYR A 31 -19.31 -53.28 5.24
C TYR A 31 -18.54 -51.95 5.24
N ASP A 32 -18.90 -51.02 4.35
CA ASP A 32 -18.23 -49.72 4.20
C ASP A 32 -18.91 -48.62 5.04
N TYR A 33 -19.89 -48.97 5.88
CA TYR A 33 -20.75 -48.00 6.59
C TYR A 33 -19.95 -47.02 7.46
N GLU A 34 -19.00 -47.51 8.25
CA GLU A 34 -18.21 -46.66 9.17
C GLU A 34 -17.30 -45.67 8.43
N GLU A 35 -16.67 -46.12 7.35
CA GLU A 35 -15.82 -45.28 6.50
C GLU A 35 -16.64 -44.25 5.71
N CYS A 36 -17.81 -44.65 5.21
CA CYS A 36 -18.74 -43.74 4.55
C CYS A 36 -19.25 -42.67 5.52
N LEU A 37 -19.58 -43.04 6.75
CA LEU A 37 -19.98 -42.10 7.80
C LEU A 37 -18.86 -41.11 8.11
N SER A 38 -17.62 -41.60 8.27
CA SER A 38 -16.45 -40.75 8.52
C SER A 38 -16.20 -39.77 7.37
N THR A 39 -16.35 -40.22 6.13
CA THR A 39 -16.23 -39.39 4.92
C THR A 39 -17.30 -38.29 4.89
N LEU A 40 -18.56 -38.64 5.19
CA LEU A 40 -19.66 -37.68 5.25
C LEU A 40 -19.49 -36.66 6.38
N GLN A 41 -19.02 -37.09 7.55
CA GLN A 41 -18.72 -36.18 8.65
C GLN A 41 -17.60 -35.21 8.29
N PHE A 42 -16.55 -35.67 7.62
CA PHE A 42 -15.49 -34.81 7.11
C PHE A 42 -16.04 -33.80 6.09
N ALA A 43 -16.85 -34.25 5.14
CA ALA A 43 -17.48 -33.39 4.15
C ALA A 43 -18.37 -32.32 4.81
N ASN A 44 -19.13 -32.68 5.85
CA ASN A 44 -19.94 -31.76 6.61
C ASN A 44 -19.09 -30.69 7.34
N ARG A 45 -17.92 -31.07 7.89
CA ARG A 45 -16.98 -30.10 8.45
C ARG A 45 -16.41 -29.16 7.39
N CYS A 46 -16.03 -29.71 6.22
CA CYS A 46 -15.49 -28.92 5.11
C CYS A 46 -16.50 -27.91 4.55
N ARG A 47 -17.80 -28.23 4.55
CA ARG A 47 -18.87 -27.30 4.15
C ARG A 47 -18.85 -25.99 4.96
N ASN A 48 -18.42 -26.05 6.22
CA ASN A 48 -18.39 -24.89 7.10
C ASN A 48 -17.14 -24.01 6.92
N VAL A 49 -16.17 -24.45 6.11
CA VAL A 49 -14.99 -23.66 5.78
C VAL A 49 -15.40 -22.53 4.84
N ARG A 50 -15.20 -21.29 5.29
CA ARG A 50 -15.49 -20.08 4.51
C ARG A 50 -14.24 -19.57 3.83
N ASN A 51 -14.25 -19.55 2.51
CA ASN A 51 -13.20 -18.92 1.71
C ASN A 51 -13.56 -17.46 1.42
N GLN A 52 -12.55 -16.65 1.16
CA GLN A 52 -12.70 -15.25 0.74
C GLN A 52 -12.09 -15.09 -0.65
N PRO A 53 -12.78 -15.56 -1.71
CA PRO A 53 -12.28 -15.43 -3.06
C PRO A 53 -12.23 -13.95 -3.46
N ARG A 54 -11.08 -13.53 -3.99
CA ARG A 54 -10.80 -12.20 -4.52
C ARG A 54 -10.27 -12.38 -5.93
N VAL A 55 -10.73 -11.51 -6.83
CA VAL A 55 -10.24 -11.49 -8.21
C VAL A 55 -8.75 -11.22 -8.19
N ASN A 56 -7.97 -12.20 -8.67
CA ASN A 56 -6.54 -12.04 -8.84
C ASN A 56 -6.31 -11.36 -10.19
N TYR A 57 -5.86 -10.10 -10.16
CA TYR A 57 -5.40 -9.39 -11.36
C TYR A 57 -4.00 -9.92 -11.75
N LEU A 58 -3.97 -11.13 -12.31
CA LEU A 58 -2.73 -11.77 -12.78
C LEU A 58 -2.24 -11.15 -14.10
N ASP A 59 -3.16 -10.69 -14.93
CA ASP A 59 -2.85 -9.81 -16.06
C ASP A 59 -2.76 -8.38 -15.57
N SER A 60 -1.67 -8.08 -14.90
CA SER A 60 -1.14 -6.72 -14.99
C SER A 60 -0.26 -6.67 -16.22
N SER A 61 -0.88 -6.53 -17.40
CA SER A 61 -0.19 -5.99 -18.57
C SER A 61 0.64 -4.80 -18.12
N ALA A 62 1.83 -4.58 -18.70
CA ALA A 62 2.66 -3.42 -18.36
C ALA A 62 1.81 -2.13 -18.31
N ALA A 63 0.83 -2.02 -19.22
CA ALA A 63 -0.15 -0.95 -19.27
C ALA A 63 -1.01 -0.77 -18.00
N ASP A 64 -1.41 -1.84 -17.31
CA ASP A 64 -2.22 -1.75 -16.09
C ASP A 64 -1.38 -1.42 -14.86
N LYS A 65 -0.12 -1.89 -14.82
CA LYS A 65 0.86 -1.43 -13.83
C LYS A 65 1.16 0.06 -14.02
N ASP A 66 1.39 0.48 -15.26
CA ASP A 66 1.66 1.87 -15.61
C ASP A 66 0.47 2.78 -15.27
N ARG A 67 -0.76 2.33 -15.52
CA ARG A 67 -1.97 3.05 -15.09
C ARG A 67 -2.06 3.15 -13.56
N ARG A 68 -1.72 2.09 -12.84
CA ARG A 68 -1.70 2.09 -11.37
C ARG A 68 -0.61 3.02 -10.83
N ILE A 69 0.59 2.97 -11.40
CA ILE A 69 1.71 3.84 -11.05
C ILE A 69 1.35 5.30 -11.33
N LYS A 70 0.81 5.62 -12.52
CA LYS A 70 0.36 6.98 -12.84
C LYS A 70 -0.70 7.49 -11.87
N ARG A 71 -1.69 6.67 -11.51
CA ARG A 71 -2.72 7.05 -10.52
C ARG A 71 -2.10 7.32 -9.15
N LEU A 72 -1.23 6.43 -8.68
CA LEU A 72 -0.55 6.60 -7.39
C LEU A 72 0.37 7.83 -7.39
N MET A 73 1.11 8.08 -8.48
CA MET A 73 1.94 9.27 -8.62
C MET A 73 1.10 10.55 -8.62
N GLN A 74 -0.08 10.52 -9.25
CA GLN A 74 -1.01 11.64 -9.24
C GLN A 74 -1.57 11.89 -7.82
N GLU A 75 -2.00 10.84 -7.11
CA GLU A 75 -2.42 10.95 -5.71
C GLU A 75 -1.30 11.54 -4.84
N VAL A 76 -0.06 11.07 -5.00
CA VAL A 76 1.11 11.63 -4.29
C VAL A 76 1.34 13.10 -4.65
N ALA A 77 1.22 13.48 -5.92
CA ALA A 77 1.39 14.87 -6.34
C ALA A 77 0.32 15.78 -5.75
N ASP A 78 -0.93 15.33 -5.72
CA ASP A 78 -2.06 16.10 -5.18
C ASP A 78 -1.97 16.21 -3.66
N LEU A 79 -1.60 15.13 -2.97
CA LEU A 79 -1.31 15.15 -1.52
C LEU A 79 -0.17 16.10 -1.18
N LYS A 80 0.93 16.07 -1.94
CA LYS A 80 2.06 17.00 -1.76
C LYS A 80 1.63 18.45 -1.97
N ARG A 81 0.85 18.75 -3.02
CA ARG A 81 0.29 20.11 -3.24
C ARG A 81 -0.60 20.56 -2.08
N ALA A 82 -1.48 19.68 -1.60
CA ALA A 82 -2.32 19.97 -0.44
C ALA A 82 -1.47 20.25 0.81
N MET A 83 -0.39 19.49 1.04
CA MET A 83 0.54 19.76 2.13
C MET A 83 1.24 21.12 1.97
N TYR A 84 1.77 21.44 0.78
CA TYR A 84 2.45 22.72 0.55
C TYR A 84 1.51 23.93 0.72
N THR A 85 0.25 23.82 0.27
CA THR A 85 -0.74 24.89 0.45
C THR A 85 -1.14 25.07 1.92
N LEU A 86 -1.27 23.98 2.67
CA LEU A 86 -1.51 24.04 4.11
C LEU A 86 -0.30 24.62 4.86
N GLN A 87 0.93 24.23 4.48
CA GLN A 87 2.16 24.77 5.06
C GLN A 87 2.29 26.27 4.79
N SER A 88 2.05 26.74 3.56
CA SER A 88 2.14 28.17 3.23
C SER A 88 1.04 28.99 3.92
N THR A 89 -0.17 28.45 4.05
CA THR A 89 -1.26 29.09 4.79
C THR A 89 -0.94 29.18 6.28
N SER A 90 -0.39 28.11 6.87
CA SER A 90 0.08 28.09 8.26
C SER A 90 1.21 29.10 8.49
N ALA A 91 2.19 29.13 7.59
CA ALA A 91 3.31 30.06 7.62
C ALA A 91 2.87 31.52 7.54
N ALA A 92 2.01 31.86 6.58
CA ALA A 92 1.49 33.22 6.42
C ALA A 92 0.65 33.65 7.64
N ARG A 93 -0.13 32.74 8.23
CA ARG A 93 -0.88 33.02 9.47
C ARG A 93 0.07 33.26 10.64
N MET A 94 1.12 32.46 10.76
CA MET A 94 2.10 32.57 11.83
C MET A 94 2.92 33.87 11.72
N GLN A 95 3.32 34.25 10.50
CA GLN A 95 4.00 35.52 10.24
C GLN A 95 3.16 36.72 10.68
N ARG A 96 1.84 36.70 10.43
CA ARG A 96 0.94 37.76 10.90
C ARG A 96 0.88 37.84 12.42
N ILE A 97 0.71 36.70 13.10
CA ILE A 97 0.66 36.67 14.57
C ILE A 97 1.96 37.21 15.18
N LEU A 98 3.11 36.81 14.66
CA LEU A 98 4.41 37.30 15.17
C LEU A 98 4.59 38.79 14.93
N SER A 99 4.12 39.32 13.79
CA SER A 99 4.13 40.76 13.52
C SER A 99 3.21 41.56 14.45
N GLU A 100 2.02 41.04 14.79
CA GLU A 100 1.09 41.67 15.74
C GLU A 100 1.67 41.70 17.17
N LEU A 101 2.49 40.71 17.52
CA LEU A 101 3.16 40.60 18.81
C LEU A 101 4.47 41.43 18.90
N GLY A 102 4.85 42.14 17.84
CA GLY A 102 6.06 42.98 17.81
C GLY A 102 7.38 42.18 17.78
N ILE A 103 7.34 40.91 17.37
CA ILE A 103 8.53 40.07 17.23
C ILE A 103 9.07 40.24 15.82
N GLU A 104 10.12 41.04 15.66
CA GLU A 104 10.82 41.20 14.38
C GLU A 104 11.62 39.93 14.05
N GLY A 105 11.31 39.33 12.90
CA GLY A 105 12.00 38.14 12.41
C GLY A 105 11.43 37.63 11.09
N GLU A 106 12.18 36.72 10.47
CA GLU A 106 11.87 36.16 9.16
C GLU A 106 11.56 34.66 9.29
N MET A 107 10.52 34.21 8.59
CA MET A 107 10.19 32.80 8.52
C MET A 107 10.98 32.13 7.39
N LEU A 108 11.72 31.07 7.72
CA LEU A 108 12.56 30.32 6.79
C LEU A 108 11.73 29.25 6.03
N PRO A 109 12.20 28.81 4.84
CA PRO A 109 11.49 27.84 4.00
C PRO A 109 11.26 26.46 4.66
N ASP A 110 12.04 26.14 5.70
CA ASP A 110 11.95 24.91 6.50
C ASP A 110 10.90 25.00 7.62
N GLY A 111 10.18 26.13 7.73
CA GLY A 111 9.18 26.37 8.78
C GLY A 111 9.76 26.87 10.10
N SER A 112 11.07 27.13 10.18
CA SER A 112 11.69 27.75 11.34
C SER A 112 11.57 29.27 11.31
N PHE A 113 11.58 29.92 12.47
CA PHE A 113 11.50 31.39 12.60
C PHE A 113 12.81 31.95 13.10
N ARG A 114 13.39 32.92 12.39
CA ARG A 114 14.62 33.63 12.77
C ARG A 114 14.28 35.00 13.34
N THR A 115 14.51 35.20 14.63
CA THR A 115 14.38 36.51 15.29
C THR A 115 15.50 37.47 14.86
N ALA A 116 15.29 38.78 14.98
CA ALA A 116 16.29 39.83 14.69
C ALA A 116 17.65 39.63 15.40
N ASP A 117 17.66 38.98 16.57
CA ASP A 117 18.86 38.60 17.31
C ASP A 117 19.64 37.42 16.68
N GLY A 118 19.20 36.92 15.51
CA GLY A 118 19.80 35.79 14.81
C GLY A 118 19.40 34.42 15.36
N LYS A 119 18.55 34.37 16.41
CA LYS A 119 18.09 33.12 17.02
C LYS A 119 17.03 32.45 16.14
N VAL A 120 17.29 31.21 15.73
CA VAL A 120 16.35 30.39 14.96
C VAL A 120 15.56 29.50 15.93
N VAL A 121 14.24 29.59 15.86
CA VAL A 121 13.31 28.81 16.68
C VAL A 121 12.55 27.85 15.77
N GLN A 122 12.70 26.56 16.02
CA GLN A 122 11.90 25.52 15.39
C GLN A 122 10.49 25.58 15.98
N LEU A 123 9.56 26.20 15.26
CA LEU A 123 8.15 26.19 15.63
C LEU A 123 7.56 24.88 15.08
N GLY A 124 7.69 23.78 15.84
CA GLY A 124 7.35 22.41 15.40
C GLY A 124 5.95 22.31 14.78
N ALA A 125 5.73 21.43 13.81
CA ALA A 125 5.78 19.99 14.01
C ALA A 125 7.04 19.30 13.46
N GLY A 126 7.61 18.40 14.26
CA GLY A 126 8.56 17.41 13.80
C GLY A 126 7.96 16.56 12.68
N GLY A 127 8.62 16.58 11.54
CA GLY A 127 8.44 15.70 10.40
C GLY A 127 9.81 15.59 9.77
N ASP A 128 10.47 14.48 10.04
CA ASP A 128 11.88 14.23 9.81
C ASP A 128 12.38 14.62 8.42
N GLY A 129 13.63 15.08 8.40
CA GLY A 129 14.31 15.58 7.21
C GLY A 129 14.30 14.59 6.05
N LEU A 130 13.73 15.02 4.93
CA LEU A 130 14.01 14.52 3.60
C LEU A 130 13.80 15.67 2.60
N LEU A 131 14.61 16.71 2.73
CA LEU A 131 14.92 17.63 1.64
C LEU A 131 16.45 17.65 1.47
N GLY A 132 17.01 16.44 1.35
CA GLY A 132 18.27 16.23 0.68
C GLY A 132 17.99 16.22 -0.83
N ALA A 133 18.84 16.94 -1.55
CA ALA A 133 18.83 17.10 -2.99
C ALA A 133 18.56 15.81 -3.77
N ASP A 134 17.85 15.93 -4.90
CA ASP A 134 18.09 15.10 -6.07
C ASP A 134 17.85 15.97 -7.31
N GLY A 135 18.93 16.65 -7.71
CA GLY A 135 19.23 16.81 -9.13
C GLY A 135 19.94 15.56 -9.64
N LEU A 136 19.83 15.30 -10.95
CA LEU A 136 20.21 14.08 -11.69
C LEU A 136 19.23 12.92 -11.46
N LEU A 137 18.58 12.35 -12.49
CA LEU A 137 19.12 11.75 -13.72
C LEU A 137 18.23 12.15 -14.91
N ASP A 138 18.70 12.91 -15.90
CA ASP A 138 19.37 12.43 -17.13
C ASP A 138 19.21 10.93 -17.40
N ASP A 139 18.34 10.59 -18.35
CA ASP A 139 18.49 9.41 -19.20
C ASP A 139 17.91 9.74 -20.58
N GLY A 140 18.80 10.19 -21.46
CA GLY A 140 18.54 10.34 -22.88
C GLY A 140 18.21 9.00 -23.54
N TYR A 141 16.98 8.88 -24.07
CA TYR A 141 16.66 7.85 -25.04
C TYR A 141 17.18 8.25 -26.43
N GLY A 142 18.43 7.89 -26.70
CA GLY A 142 19.00 7.89 -28.05
C GLY A 142 18.44 6.72 -28.86
N GLY A 143 17.55 7.02 -29.81
CA GLY A 143 17.09 6.06 -30.80
C GLY A 143 18.14 5.84 -31.89
N GLY A 144 18.95 4.79 -31.74
CA GLY A 144 19.84 4.27 -32.78
C GLY A 144 19.31 2.96 -33.34
N GLY A 145 18.51 3.03 -34.40
CA GLY A 145 18.12 1.87 -35.23
C GLY A 145 18.95 1.83 -36.51
N GLY A 146 20.10 1.15 -36.45
CA GLY A 146 20.91 0.79 -37.62
C GLY A 146 20.60 -0.64 -38.06
N GLY A 147 20.41 -0.82 -39.36
CA GLY A 147 20.10 -2.11 -39.98
C GLY A 147 21.28 -3.06 -40.12
N GLY A 148 20.95 -4.28 -40.52
CA GLY A 148 21.83 -5.40 -40.82
C GLY A 148 21.01 -6.69 -40.85
#